data_AF-A0A099WMX7-F1
#
_entry.id   AF-A0A099WMX7-F1
#
_cell.length_a   1.000
_cell.length_b   1.000
_cell.length_c   1.000
_cell.angle_alpha   90.00
_cell.angle_beta   90.00
_cell.angle_gamma   90.00
#
_symmetry.space_group_name_H-M   'P 1'
#
loop_
_entity.id
_entity.type
_entity.pdbx_description
1 polymer ?
#
loop_
_entity_poly.entity_id
_entity_poly.type
_entity_poly.pdbx_seq_one_letter_code
_entity_poly.pdbx_strand_id
1 'polypeptide(L)'
;MADPTSLRLRTLLIEIINNTFDVAVVPMDKFHQFYVECHRKEGNKDGDYSVDIHRIRIYNLSREPQAILVSALHDVAHHLEAVYEGKTSHSAFFYQMYQQLLCTAIGMRVLPKTILYELDGKTQEKLQKEVMYRYWEIPSIPYQEGLFTIEILRGYEQRDFLKENGYEYFPMEEIWRQTLSQDEVAEERTYLQESGITDQSIQIWPANEWSMAAKYTLIIRNAFDHKAYLQKIGYQYGAYDTGKRNWAKKIFANQLQEEREKLFGLLGINLQIQK
;
A
#
# COMPACT_ATOMS: atom_id res chain seq x y z
N MET A 1 -7.34 -10.67 13.31
CA MET A 1 -6.84 -9.30 13.58
C MET A 1 -6.39 -8.77 12.23
N ALA A 2 -6.86 -7.59 11.80
CA ALA A 2 -6.38 -7.00 10.55
C ALA A 2 -4.88 -6.72 10.71
N ASP A 3 -4.09 -6.98 9.67
CA ASP A 3 -2.66 -6.67 9.71
C ASP A 3 -2.45 -5.14 9.79
N PRO A 4 -1.35 -4.67 10.42
CA PRO A 4 -1.06 -3.23 10.57
C PRO A 4 -1.09 -2.43 9.26
N THR A 5 -0.66 -3.04 8.15
CA THR A 5 -0.63 -2.40 6.83
C THR A 5 -2.04 -2.13 6.32
N SER A 6 -2.91 -3.13 6.38
CA SER A 6 -4.34 -2.97 6.07
C SER A 6 -5.04 -1.96 6.97
N LEU A 7 -4.70 -1.94 8.27
CA LEU A 7 -5.26 -0.97 9.21
C LEU A 7 -4.82 0.45 8.88
N ARG A 8 -3.54 0.66 8.57
CA ARG A 8 -3.00 1.97 8.18
C ARG A 8 -3.66 2.49 6.90
N LEU A 9 -3.82 1.65 5.88
CA LEU A 9 -4.54 2.03 4.67
C LEU A 9 -6.00 2.40 4.98
N ARG A 10 -6.69 1.61 5.80
CA ARG A 10 -8.06 1.94 6.24
C ARG A 10 -8.14 3.28 6.96
N THR A 11 -7.22 3.55 7.88
CA THR A 11 -7.16 4.82 8.63
C THR A 11 -6.99 5.99 7.67
N LEU A 12 -6.05 5.91 6.72
CA LEU A 12 -5.86 6.94 5.70
C LEU A 12 -7.13 7.16 4.87
N LEU A 13 -7.80 6.09 4.44
CA LEU A 13 -9.05 6.22 3.66
C LEU A 13 -10.16 6.91 4.47
N ILE A 14 -10.27 6.62 5.76
CA ILE A 14 -11.22 7.30 6.66
C ILE A 14 -10.85 8.78 6.82
N GLU A 15 -9.56 9.10 6.98
CA GLU A 15 -9.11 10.49 7.05
C GLU A 15 -9.39 11.25 5.76
N ILE A 16 -9.25 10.62 4.59
CA ILE A 16 -9.64 11.21 3.31
C ILE A 16 -11.15 11.47 3.31
N ILE A 17 -12.00 10.49 3.66
CA ILE A 17 -13.46 10.68 3.75
C ILE A 17 -13.82 11.85 4.68
N ASN A 18 -13.22 11.92 5.88
CA ASN A 18 -13.45 13.00 6.83
C ASN A 18 -13.08 14.39 6.29
N ASN A 19 -12.04 14.48 5.46
CA ASN A 19 -11.65 15.73 4.81
C ASN A 19 -12.46 16.01 3.52
N THR A 20 -13.14 15.01 2.98
CA THR A 20 -13.97 15.14 1.77
C THR A 20 -15.40 15.59 2.07
N PHE A 21 -16.02 15.05 3.12
CA PHE A 21 -17.45 15.19 3.36
C PHE A 21 -17.77 15.81 4.71
N ASP A 22 -18.83 16.63 4.74
CA ASP A 22 -19.39 17.17 5.97
C ASP A 22 -20.36 16.17 6.62
N VAL A 23 -20.18 15.92 7.91
CA VAL A 23 -21.06 15.10 8.76
C VAL A 23 -22.53 15.54 8.72
N ALA A 24 -22.81 16.82 8.43
CA ALA A 24 -24.16 17.34 8.30
C ALA A 24 -24.89 16.88 7.03
N VAL A 25 -24.14 16.40 6.02
CA VAL A 25 -24.65 16.14 4.66
C VAL A 25 -24.73 14.65 4.35
N VAL A 26 -23.86 13.84 4.94
CA VAL A 26 -23.74 12.40 4.63
C VAL A 26 -23.76 11.53 5.90
N PRO A 27 -24.17 10.25 5.81
CA PRO A 27 -24.18 9.35 6.97
C PRO A 27 -22.76 8.87 7.30
N MET A 28 -21.92 9.74 7.88
CA MET A 28 -20.49 9.48 8.15
C MET A 28 -20.24 8.21 8.95
N ASP A 29 -21.08 7.90 9.94
CA ASP A 29 -20.98 6.66 10.71
C ASP A 29 -21.05 5.42 9.82
N LYS A 30 -21.85 5.46 8.74
CA LYS A 30 -21.95 4.35 7.77
C LYS A 30 -20.81 4.38 6.77
N PHE A 31 -20.35 5.56 6.35
CA PHE A 31 -19.20 5.70 5.45
C PHE A 31 -17.90 5.15 6.07
N HIS A 32 -17.79 5.09 7.40
CA HIS A 32 -16.65 4.49 8.10
C HIS A 32 -16.77 2.96 8.30
N GLN A 33 -17.93 2.37 8.00
CA GLN A 33 -18.22 0.95 8.26
C GLN A 33 -17.78 0.06 7.11
N PHE A 34 -16.47 0.06 6.83
CA PHE A 34 -15.84 -0.88 5.91
C PHE A 34 -14.55 -1.47 6.49
N TYR A 35 -14.12 -2.59 5.93
CA TYR A 35 -12.86 -3.27 6.22
C TYR A 35 -11.93 -3.21 5.01
N VAL A 36 -10.63 -3.17 5.26
CA VAL A 36 -9.60 -3.24 4.22
C VAL A 36 -8.73 -4.45 4.49
N GLU A 37 -8.38 -5.19 3.44
CA GLU A 37 -7.44 -6.30 3.48
C GLU A 37 -6.46 -6.22 2.31
N CYS A 38 -5.17 -6.07 2.59
CA CYS A 38 -4.10 -6.19 1.61
C CYS A 38 -3.66 -7.65 1.49
N HIS A 39 -3.61 -8.17 0.26
CA HIS A 39 -3.27 -9.57 -0.02
C HIS A 39 -1.98 -9.65 -0.84
N ARG A 40 -1.02 -10.50 -0.43
CA ARG A 40 0.17 -10.86 -1.22
C ARG A 40 -0.18 -11.76 -2.40
N LYS A 41 -1.01 -11.24 -3.30
CA LYS A 41 -1.57 -11.96 -4.44
C LYS A 41 -1.55 -11.05 -5.66
N GLU A 42 -1.06 -11.63 -6.75
CA GLU A 42 -1.02 -11.01 -8.06
C GLU A 42 -2.09 -11.62 -8.96
N GLY A 43 -2.79 -10.79 -9.74
CA GLY A 43 -3.86 -11.22 -10.62
C GLY A 43 -4.39 -10.11 -11.53
N ASN A 44 -5.49 -10.40 -12.22
CA ASN A 44 -6.05 -9.49 -13.23
C ASN A 44 -6.84 -8.32 -12.65
N LYS A 45 -7.13 -8.34 -11.34
CA LYS A 45 -7.86 -7.29 -10.64
C LYS A 45 -6.96 -6.69 -9.57
N ASP A 46 -6.97 -5.37 -9.52
CA ASP A 46 -6.19 -4.58 -8.56
C ASP A 46 -6.84 -4.52 -7.17
N GLY A 47 -8.17 -4.67 -7.12
CA GLY A 47 -8.95 -4.72 -5.89
C GLY A 47 -10.38 -5.19 -6.15
N ASP A 48 -11.14 -5.38 -5.08
CA ASP A 48 -12.58 -5.56 -5.11
C ASP A 48 -13.28 -5.01 -3.86
N TYR A 49 -14.50 -4.52 -4.03
CA TYR A 49 -15.43 -4.23 -2.94
C TYR A 49 -16.56 -5.27 -2.87
N SER A 50 -16.74 -5.87 -1.70
CA SER A 50 -17.83 -6.80 -1.37
C SER A 50 -18.90 -6.07 -0.54
N VAL A 51 -20.05 -5.78 -1.16
CA VAL A 51 -21.15 -4.98 -0.59
C VAL A 51 -21.75 -5.62 0.67
N ASP A 52 -21.92 -6.93 0.66
CA ASP A 52 -22.55 -7.77 1.68
C ASP A 52 -21.82 -7.75 3.03
N ILE A 53 -20.50 -7.57 3.00
CA ILE A 53 -19.63 -7.58 4.18
C ILE A 53 -18.82 -6.29 4.33
N HIS A 54 -19.15 -5.27 3.54
CA HIS A 54 -18.46 -3.99 3.44
C HIS A 54 -16.93 -4.13 3.46
N ARG A 55 -16.39 -4.96 2.56
CA ARG A 55 -14.97 -5.31 2.55
C ARG A 55 -14.30 -4.90 1.25
N ILE A 56 -13.22 -4.15 1.37
CA ILE A 56 -12.30 -3.80 0.30
C ILE A 56 -11.10 -4.74 0.39
N ARG A 57 -10.81 -5.44 -0.71
CA ARG A 57 -9.61 -6.27 -0.84
C ARG A 57 -8.68 -5.63 -1.85
N ILE A 58 -7.42 -5.50 -1.48
CA ILE A 58 -6.38 -4.92 -2.33
C ILE A 58 -5.40 -6.02 -2.74
N TYR A 59 -5.14 -6.10 -4.04
CA TYR A 59 -4.21 -7.03 -4.65
C TYR A 59 -3.09 -6.26 -5.38
N ASN A 60 -2.21 -7.00 -6.06
CA ASN A 60 -1.21 -6.45 -6.94
C ASN A 60 -0.32 -5.42 -6.22
N LEU A 61 0.24 -5.82 -5.08
CA LEU A 61 1.06 -4.95 -4.22
C LEU A 61 2.45 -4.69 -4.82
N SER A 62 2.76 -5.28 -5.99
CA SER A 62 3.95 -4.94 -6.77
C SER A 62 3.83 -3.61 -7.53
N ARG A 63 2.64 -3.01 -7.59
CA ARG A 63 2.43 -1.70 -8.22
C ARG A 63 2.98 -0.58 -7.33
N GLU A 64 3.13 0.59 -7.94
CA GLU A 64 3.52 1.80 -7.20
C GLU A 64 2.51 2.12 -6.08
N PRO A 65 2.95 2.61 -4.90
CA PRO A 65 2.08 2.88 -3.76
C PRO A 65 0.89 3.78 -4.10
N GLN A 66 1.08 4.77 -4.98
CA GLN A 66 0.04 5.70 -5.41
C GLN A 66 -1.04 4.99 -6.23
N ALA A 67 -0.67 4.05 -7.10
CA ALA A 67 -1.64 3.25 -7.87
C ALA A 67 -2.47 2.32 -6.97
N ILE A 68 -1.85 1.80 -5.92
CA ILE A 68 -2.54 1.01 -4.88
C ILE A 68 -3.58 1.88 -4.15
N LEU A 69 -3.19 3.09 -3.72
CA LEU A 69 -4.11 4.02 -3.05
C LEU A 69 -5.26 4.46 -3.97
N VAL A 70 -5.00 4.74 -5.24
CA VAL A 70 -6.04 5.03 -6.24
C VAL A 70 -7.05 3.89 -6.36
N SER A 71 -6.58 2.64 -6.38
CA SER A 71 -7.47 1.46 -6.42
C SER A 71 -8.32 1.36 -5.16
N ALA A 72 -7.72 1.64 -4.00
CA ALA A 72 -8.45 1.67 -2.75
C ALA A 72 -9.51 2.79 -2.70
N LEU A 73 -9.21 3.99 -3.22
CA LEU A 73 -10.17 5.09 -3.33
C LEU A 73 -11.33 4.77 -4.29
N HIS A 74 -11.06 4.04 -5.37
CA HIS A 74 -12.09 3.54 -6.28
C HIS A 74 -13.06 2.59 -5.54
N ASP A 75 -12.53 1.63 -4.79
CA ASP A 75 -13.35 0.70 -4.01
C ASP A 75 -14.08 1.40 -2.84
N VAL A 76 -13.49 2.45 -2.26
CA VAL A 76 -14.21 3.32 -1.31
C VAL A 76 -15.36 4.05 -2.00
N ALA A 77 -15.20 4.59 -3.20
CA ALA A 77 -16.31 5.22 -3.92
C ALA A 77 -17.47 4.24 -4.18
N HIS A 78 -17.17 2.96 -4.47
CA HIS A 78 -18.19 1.91 -4.53
C HIS A 78 -18.86 1.65 -3.17
N HIS A 79 -18.11 1.70 -2.06
CA HIS A 79 -18.68 1.63 -0.72
C HIS A 79 -19.64 2.80 -0.45
N LEU A 80 -19.23 4.04 -0.74
CA LEU A 80 -20.05 5.23 -0.53
C LEU A 80 -21.34 5.19 -1.37
N GLU A 81 -21.25 4.80 -2.65
CA GLU A 81 -22.40 4.60 -3.52
C GLU A 81 -23.34 3.50 -2.97
N ALA A 82 -22.80 2.37 -2.52
CA ALA A 82 -23.61 1.30 -1.94
C ALA A 82 -24.32 1.72 -0.65
N VAL A 83 -23.67 2.50 0.22
CA VAL A 83 -24.28 3.02 1.44
C VAL A 83 -25.40 4.02 1.11
N TYR A 84 -25.23 4.84 0.08
CA TYR A 84 -26.16 5.90 -0.27
C TYR A 84 -27.34 5.40 -1.13
N GLU A 85 -27.07 4.63 -2.19
CA GLU A 85 -28.06 4.14 -3.15
C GLU A 85 -28.56 2.71 -2.89
N GLY A 86 -27.92 1.98 -1.96
CA GLY A 86 -28.25 0.57 -1.69
C GLY A 86 -27.77 -0.42 -2.76
N LYS A 87 -27.01 0.06 -3.75
CA LYS A 87 -26.45 -0.71 -4.86
C LYS A 87 -25.11 -0.09 -5.27
N THR A 88 -24.30 -0.85 -6.01
CA THR A 88 -23.09 -0.28 -6.61
C THR A 88 -23.05 -0.50 -8.12
N SER A 89 -22.56 0.50 -8.82
CA SER A 89 -22.40 0.57 -10.25
C SER A 89 -21.29 1.59 -10.58
N HIS A 90 -21.13 1.94 -11.85
CA HIS A 90 -20.31 3.11 -12.23
C HIS A 90 -21.25 4.25 -12.63
N SER A 91 -22.14 4.63 -11.71
CA SER A 91 -23.13 5.68 -11.93
C SER A 91 -22.48 7.08 -11.94
N ALA A 92 -23.25 8.10 -12.30
CA ALA A 92 -22.82 9.48 -12.13
C ALA A 92 -22.49 9.80 -10.65
N PHE A 93 -23.25 9.23 -9.70
CA PHE A 93 -23.00 9.40 -8.26
C PHE A 93 -21.65 8.80 -7.86
N PHE A 94 -21.33 7.60 -8.35
CA PHE A 94 -20.01 6.99 -8.16
C PHE A 94 -18.88 7.93 -8.59
N TYR A 95 -18.95 8.48 -9.81
CA TYR A 95 -17.89 9.36 -10.32
C TYR A 95 -17.79 10.69 -9.56
N GLN A 96 -18.90 11.22 -9.05
CA GLN A 96 -18.89 12.41 -8.19
C GLN A 96 -18.17 12.12 -6.86
N MET A 97 -18.49 11.01 -6.19
CA MET A 97 -17.80 10.61 -4.96
C MET A 97 -16.32 10.35 -5.21
N TYR A 98 -16.00 9.61 -6.28
CA TYR A 98 -14.63 9.28 -6.63
C TYR A 98 -13.79 10.53 -6.98
N GLN A 99 -14.37 11.50 -7.69
CA GLN A 99 -13.75 12.81 -7.92
C GLN A 99 -13.39 13.49 -6.60
N GLN A 100 -14.36 13.61 -5.68
CA GLN A 100 -14.16 14.35 -4.44
C GLN A 100 -13.08 13.69 -3.56
N LEU A 101 -13.07 12.36 -3.51
CA LEU A 101 -12.03 11.58 -2.83
C LEU A 101 -10.64 11.81 -3.45
N LEU A 102 -10.51 11.77 -4.78
CA LEU A 102 -9.25 12.03 -5.48
C LEU A 102 -8.77 13.47 -5.26
N CYS A 103 -9.64 14.46 -5.42
CA CYS A 103 -9.32 15.88 -5.17
C CYS A 103 -8.82 16.09 -3.74
N THR A 104 -9.47 15.45 -2.76
CA THR A 104 -9.08 15.54 -1.35
C THR A 104 -7.73 14.86 -1.11
N ALA A 105 -7.53 13.64 -1.61
CA ALA A 105 -6.26 12.92 -1.47
C ALA A 105 -5.08 13.69 -2.11
N ILE A 106 -5.30 14.35 -3.25
CA ILE A 106 -4.29 15.23 -3.87
C ILE A 106 -4.09 16.49 -3.02
N GLY A 107 -5.17 17.08 -2.52
CA GLY A 107 -5.13 18.27 -1.66
C GLY A 107 -4.40 18.07 -0.33
N MET A 108 -4.51 16.86 0.23
CA MET A 108 -3.78 16.37 1.41
C MET A 108 -2.34 15.97 1.10
N ARG A 109 -1.92 16.00 -0.18
CA ARG A 109 -0.61 15.59 -0.69
C ARG A 109 -0.25 14.11 -0.54
N VAL A 110 -1.19 13.26 -0.17
CA VAL A 110 -1.02 11.80 -0.13
C VAL A 110 -1.01 11.17 -1.53
N LEU A 111 -1.54 11.88 -2.53
CA LEU A 111 -1.35 11.58 -3.94
C LEU A 111 -0.75 12.79 -4.67
N PRO A 112 0.22 12.58 -5.59
CA PRO A 112 0.67 13.64 -6.46
C PRO A 112 -0.39 13.95 -7.52
N LYS A 113 -0.49 15.20 -7.96
CA LYS A 113 -1.44 15.59 -9.03
C LYS A 113 -1.17 14.87 -10.36
N THR A 114 0.08 14.44 -10.60
CA THR A 114 0.45 13.70 -11.83
C THR A 114 -0.29 12.38 -11.98
N ILE A 115 -0.78 11.80 -10.87
CA ILE A 115 -1.49 10.52 -10.86
C ILE A 115 -2.68 10.51 -11.83
N LEU A 116 -3.35 11.66 -12.04
CA LEU A 116 -4.49 11.78 -12.95
C LEU A 116 -4.14 11.49 -14.41
N TYR A 117 -2.88 11.71 -14.80
CA TYR A 117 -2.37 11.41 -16.13
C TYR A 117 -1.77 10.01 -16.25
N GLU A 118 -1.55 9.34 -15.12
CA GLU A 118 -0.98 7.99 -15.02
C GLU A 118 -2.08 6.90 -14.90
N LEU A 119 -3.34 7.31 -14.66
CA LEU A 119 -4.49 6.41 -14.71
C LEU A 119 -4.63 5.74 -16.08
N ASP A 120 -5.24 4.56 -16.14
CA ASP A 120 -5.52 3.91 -17.41
C ASP A 120 -6.45 4.76 -18.30
N GLY A 121 -6.27 4.66 -19.62
CA GLY A 121 -6.98 5.51 -20.58
C GLY A 121 -8.51 5.42 -20.48
N LYS A 122 -9.07 4.26 -20.13
CA LYS A 122 -10.53 4.12 -19.99
C LYS A 122 -11.02 4.86 -18.76
N THR A 123 -10.31 4.77 -17.65
CA THR A 123 -10.63 5.54 -16.44
C THR A 123 -10.51 7.04 -16.70
N GLN A 124 -9.46 7.50 -17.39
CA GLN A 124 -9.32 8.91 -17.77
C GLN A 124 -10.47 9.40 -18.66
N GLU A 125 -10.86 8.63 -19.67
CA GLU A 125 -11.98 8.96 -20.55
C GLU A 125 -13.29 9.10 -19.76
N LYS A 126 -13.53 8.18 -18.82
CA LYS A 126 -14.71 8.20 -17.96
C LYS A 126 -14.72 9.38 -17.01
N LEU A 127 -13.61 9.63 -16.32
CA LEU A 127 -13.47 10.80 -15.45
C LEU A 127 -13.62 12.10 -16.25
N GLN A 128 -13.10 12.16 -17.47
CA GLN A 128 -13.26 13.35 -18.29
C GLN A 128 -14.71 13.55 -18.70
N LYS A 129 -15.41 12.47 -19.08
CA LYS A 129 -16.80 12.54 -19.53
C LYS A 129 -17.77 12.89 -18.39
N GLU A 130 -17.63 12.24 -17.24
CA GLU A 130 -18.62 12.30 -16.17
C GLU A 130 -18.38 13.48 -15.21
N VAL A 131 -17.12 13.87 -15.02
CA VAL A 131 -16.71 14.85 -13.99
C VAL A 131 -15.61 15.82 -14.46
N MET A 132 -15.24 15.81 -15.74
CA MET A 132 -14.36 16.82 -16.37
C MET A 132 -13.00 17.01 -15.66
N TYR A 133 -12.28 15.92 -15.35
CA TYR A 133 -11.08 15.94 -14.49
C TYR A 133 -9.98 16.95 -14.83
N ARG A 134 -9.85 17.33 -16.10
CA ARG A 134 -8.87 18.34 -16.52
C ARG A 134 -9.14 19.74 -15.96
N TYR A 135 -10.32 20.00 -15.44
CA TYR A 135 -10.75 21.29 -14.90
C TYR A 135 -10.94 21.26 -13.37
N TRP A 136 -10.52 20.19 -12.70
CA TRP A 136 -10.65 20.11 -11.25
C TRP A 136 -9.79 21.16 -10.56
N GLU A 137 -10.43 21.92 -9.67
CA GLU A 137 -9.76 22.73 -8.67
C GLU A 137 -9.40 21.82 -7.49
N ILE A 138 -8.11 21.76 -7.17
CA ILE A 138 -7.60 20.94 -6.08
C ILE A 138 -7.45 21.84 -4.85
N PRO A 139 -8.20 21.59 -3.77
CA PRO A 139 -8.04 22.36 -2.54
C PRO A 139 -6.68 22.07 -1.90
N SER A 140 -6.10 23.04 -1.22
CA SER A 140 -4.94 22.78 -0.33
C SER A 140 -5.47 22.39 1.04
N ILE A 141 -5.13 21.20 1.52
CA ILE A 141 -5.61 20.68 2.80
C ILE A 141 -4.37 20.47 3.70
N PRO A 142 -4.25 21.18 4.84
CA PRO A 142 -3.13 21.01 5.75
C PRO A 142 -3.29 19.68 6.50
N TYR A 143 -2.74 18.62 5.91
CA TYR A 143 -2.77 17.27 6.46
C TYR A 143 -1.35 16.83 6.79
N GLN A 144 -1.15 16.47 8.06
CA GLN A 144 0.13 16.03 8.64
C GLN A 144 1.33 16.92 8.27
N GLU A 145 1.10 18.23 8.13
CA GLU A 145 2.17 19.19 7.88
C GLU A 145 3.11 19.27 9.10
N GLY A 146 4.42 19.26 8.85
CA GLY A 146 5.44 19.27 9.91
C GLY A 146 5.63 17.91 10.62
N LEU A 147 4.94 16.86 10.19
CA LEU A 147 5.15 15.49 10.68
C LEU A 147 5.98 14.67 9.67
N PHE A 148 6.79 13.77 10.20
CA PHE A 148 7.67 12.89 9.43
C PHE A 148 7.48 11.44 9.86
N THR A 149 7.46 10.55 8.88
CA THR A 149 7.52 9.11 9.10
C THR A 149 8.96 8.66 9.12
N ILE A 150 9.33 7.92 10.17
CA ILE A 150 10.63 7.24 10.28
C ILE A 150 10.39 5.75 10.14
N GLU A 151 11.10 5.14 9.20
CA GLU A 151 11.09 3.69 8.98
C GLU A 151 12.45 3.08 9.23
N ILE A 152 12.44 1.95 9.95
CA ILE A 152 13.63 1.15 10.22
C ILE A 152 13.53 -0.17 9.46
N LEU A 153 14.34 -0.25 8.41
CA LEU A 153 14.61 -1.47 7.66
C LEU A 153 15.49 -2.40 8.50
N ARG A 154 15.30 -3.72 8.40
CA ARG A 154 16.18 -4.72 9.04
C ARG A 154 16.32 -4.60 10.58
N GLY A 155 15.46 -3.84 11.26
CA GLY A 155 15.54 -3.60 12.72
C GLY A 155 15.11 -4.78 13.62
N TYR A 156 15.15 -6.03 13.14
CA TYR A 156 14.71 -7.18 13.94
C TYR A 156 15.60 -7.44 15.16
N GLU A 157 16.90 -7.15 15.04
CA GLU A 157 17.86 -7.30 16.13
C GLU A 157 17.57 -6.28 17.25
N GLN A 158 17.09 -5.09 16.91
CA GLN A 158 16.74 -4.01 17.84
C GLN A 158 15.23 -3.94 18.14
N ARG A 159 14.46 -5.00 17.85
CA ARG A 159 12.98 -4.99 17.97
C ARG A 159 12.46 -4.59 19.35
N ASP A 160 13.15 -5.02 20.41
CA ASP A 160 12.69 -4.78 21.78
C ASP A 160 12.86 -3.29 22.11
N PHE A 161 14.01 -2.71 21.75
CA PHE A 161 14.26 -1.27 21.79
C PHE A 161 13.25 -0.47 20.95
N LEU A 162 13.01 -0.86 19.69
CA LEU A 162 12.09 -0.15 18.80
C LEU A 162 10.67 -0.14 19.38
N LYS A 163 10.21 -1.29 19.88
CA LYS A 163 8.89 -1.43 20.50
C LYS A 163 8.76 -0.58 21.76
N GLU A 164 9.78 -0.56 22.62
CA GLU A 164 9.79 0.24 23.86
C GLU A 164 9.75 1.75 23.57
N ASN A 165 10.28 2.17 22.42
CA ASN A 165 10.30 3.57 21.98
C ASN A 165 9.10 3.98 21.11
N GLY A 166 8.08 3.13 20.97
CA GLY A 166 6.82 3.49 20.32
C GLY A 166 6.71 3.10 18.85
N TYR A 167 7.71 2.42 18.28
CA TYR A 167 7.62 1.94 16.91
C TYR A 167 6.65 0.78 16.78
N GLU A 168 5.83 0.83 15.74
CA GLU A 168 4.95 -0.27 15.35
C GLU A 168 5.63 -1.13 14.27
N TYR A 169 5.54 -2.45 14.42
CA TYR A 169 6.05 -3.38 13.42
C TYR A 169 5.02 -3.65 12.32
N PHE A 170 5.44 -3.54 11.07
CA PHE A 170 4.64 -3.80 9.88
C PHE A 170 5.11 -5.11 9.21
N PRO A 171 4.43 -6.25 9.43
CA PRO A 171 4.89 -7.55 8.93
C PRO A 171 4.81 -7.70 7.41
N MET A 172 3.99 -6.89 6.73
CA MET A 172 3.85 -6.98 5.28
C MET A 172 5.12 -6.49 4.57
N GLU A 173 5.67 -5.38 5.05
CA GLU A 173 6.90 -4.72 4.59
C GLU A 173 8.15 -5.20 5.36
N GLU A 174 7.96 -5.81 6.54
CA GLU A 174 8.99 -6.19 7.53
C GLU A 174 9.86 -5.00 7.97
N ILE A 175 9.19 -3.95 8.42
CA ILE A 175 9.79 -2.69 8.88
C ILE A 175 9.21 -2.29 10.24
N TRP A 176 9.90 -1.41 10.94
CA TRP A 176 9.36 -0.68 12.08
C TRP A 176 9.07 0.75 11.65
N ARG A 177 7.96 1.33 12.11
CA ARG A 177 7.57 2.69 11.74
C ARG A 177 7.10 3.49 12.95
N GLN A 178 7.45 4.77 12.95
CA GLN A 178 6.93 5.78 13.87
C GLN A 178 6.72 7.10 13.13
N THR A 179 5.85 7.96 13.66
CA THR A 179 5.65 9.32 13.17
C THR A 179 6.01 10.31 14.26
N LEU A 180 6.82 11.32 13.92
CA LEU A 180 7.33 12.34 14.83
C LEU A 180 7.17 13.73 14.22
N SER A 181 7.24 14.77 15.05
CA SER A 181 7.33 16.14 14.56
C SER A 181 8.72 16.43 13.98
N GLN A 182 8.80 17.39 13.07
CA GLN A 182 10.05 17.78 12.40
C GLN A 182 11.19 18.09 13.38
N ASP A 183 10.87 18.71 14.52
CA ASP A 183 11.85 19.15 15.51
C ASP A 183 12.47 17.96 16.27
N GLU A 184 11.76 16.83 16.35
CA GLU A 184 12.20 15.61 17.05
C GLU A 184 13.03 14.68 16.14
N VAL A 185 12.89 14.79 14.81
CA VAL A 185 13.50 13.86 13.84
C VAL A 185 15.03 13.77 13.98
N ALA A 186 15.69 14.90 14.21
CA ALA A 186 17.15 14.94 14.30
C ALA A 186 17.66 14.22 15.57
N GLU A 187 17.00 14.45 16.70
CA GLU A 187 17.32 13.81 17.97
C GLU A 187 17.05 12.30 17.90
N GLU A 188 15.88 11.91 17.38
CA GLU A 188 15.52 10.50 17.22
C GLU A 188 16.54 9.77 16.33
N ARG A 189 16.99 10.40 15.24
CA ARG A 189 18.00 9.81 14.36
C ARG A 189 19.31 9.53 15.11
N THR A 190 19.76 10.45 15.96
CA THR A 190 20.95 10.24 16.78
C THR A 190 20.73 9.10 17.78
N TYR A 191 19.57 9.06 18.43
CA TYR A 191 19.22 8.00 19.38
C TYR A 191 19.19 6.60 18.73
N LEU A 192 18.60 6.48 17.54
CA LEU A 192 18.62 5.24 16.74
C LEU A 192 20.05 4.80 16.42
N GLN A 193 20.92 5.72 16.03
CA GLN A 193 22.33 5.41 15.72
C GLN A 193 23.09 4.92 16.95
N GLU A 194 22.89 5.54 18.11
CA GLU A 194 23.49 5.11 19.37
C GLU A 194 23.03 3.71 19.81
N SER A 195 21.80 3.31 19.45
CA SER A 195 21.28 1.95 19.65
C SER A 195 21.87 0.91 18.70
N GLY A 196 22.71 1.33 17.74
CA GLY A 196 23.36 0.46 16.76
C GLY A 196 22.60 0.31 15.43
N ILE A 197 21.53 1.09 15.20
CA ILE A 197 20.83 1.11 13.91
C ILE A 197 21.61 1.96 12.92
N THR A 198 21.94 1.40 11.77
CA THR A 198 22.77 2.12 10.78
C THR A 198 21.95 3.09 9.94
N ASP A 199 22.59 4.16 9.46
CA ASP A 199 21.96 5.14 8.58
C ASP A 199 21.33 4.51 7.32
N GLN A 200 21.91 3.44 6.76
CA GLN A 200 21.34 2.79 5.58
C GLN A 200 20.03 2.03 5.88
N SER A 201 19.75 1.80 7.16
CA SER A 201 18.54 1.15 7.64
C SER A 201 17.44 2.14 8.00
N ILE A 202 17.77 3.43 8.11
CA ILE A 202 16.83 4.49 8.49
C ILE A 202 16.35 5.20 7.23
N GLN A 203 15.04 5.29 7.06
CA GLN A 203 14.43 6.10 6.02
C GLN A 203 13.47 7.10 6.66
N ILE A 204 13.46 8.34 6.15
CA ILE A 204 12.68 9.44 6.71
C ILE A 204 12.03 10.22 5.57
N TRP A 205 10.74 10.50 5.68
CA TRP A 205 10.00 11.29 4.68
C TRP A 205 8.77 11.96 5.32
N PRO A 206 8.17 12.97 4.66
CA PRO A 206 6.98 13.64 5.18
C PRO A 206 5.82 12.66 5.42
N ALA A 207 5.10 12.80 6.53
CA ALA A 207 4.07 11.84 6.92
C ALA A 207 2.85 11.83 5.97
N ASN A 208 2.61 12.94 5.25
CA ASN A 208 1.60 13.03 4.20
C ASN A 208 2.03 12.42 2.86
N GLU A 209 3.20 11.78 2.75
CA GLU A 209 3.55 10.99 1.57
C GLU A 209 3.17 9.52 1.78
N TRP A 210 2.16 9.06 1.02
CA TRP A 210 1.75 7.66 1.06
C TRP A 210 2.81 6.74 0.44
N SER A 211 3.20 5.73 1.20
CA SER A 211 4.12 4.67 0.76
C SER A 211 3.72 3.34 1.36
N MET A 212 3.87 2.27 0.58
CA MET A 212 3.67 0.89 0.99
C MET A 212 4.58 -0.02 0.17
N ALA A 213 5.62 -0.56 0.81
CA ALA A 213 6.62 -1.40 0.16
C ALA A 213 6.50 -2.85 0.65
N ALA A 214 5.46 -3.55 0.19
CA ALA A 214 5.21 -4.93 0.59
C ALA A 214 6.40 -5.84 0.22
N LYS A 215 6.70 -6.83 1.06
CA LYS A 215 7.65 -7.90 0.76
C LYS A 215 6.94 -9.17 0.35
N TYR A 216 7.46 -9.79 -0.71
CA TYR A 216 7.04 -11.09 -1.21
C TYR A 216 8.08 -12.15 -0.91
N THR A 217 7.62 -13.33 -0.53
CA THR A 217 8.45 -14.54 -0.51
C THR A 217 8.15 -15.33 -1.77
N LEU A 218 9.10 -15.35 -2.70
CA LEU A 218 9.03 -16.14 -3.91
C LEU A 218 9.46 -17.56 -3.61
N ILE A 219 8.69 -18.53 -4.09
CA ILE A 219 8.91 -19.96 -3.92
C ILE A 219 9.04 -20.58 -5.30
N ILE A 220 10.18 -21.20 -5.58
CA ILE A 220 10.44 -21.95 -6.81
C ILE A 220 10.47 -23.44 -6.50
N ARG A 221 9.64 -24.19 -7.22
CA ARG A 221 9.62 -25.65 -7.21
C ARG A 221 10.20 -26.21 -8.51
N ASN A 222 10.55 -27.50 -8.49
CA ASN A 222 11.05 -28.25 -9.65
C ASN A 222 12.30 -27.65 -10.31
N ALA A 223 13.20 -27.07 -9.51
CA ALA A 223 14.39 -26.39 -10.02
C ALA A 223 15.69 -27.07 -9.61
N PHE A 224 15.71 -28.41 -9.57
CA PHE A 224 16.91 -29.17 -9.20
C PHE A 224 18.07 -28.90 -10.17
N ASP A 225 17.79 -28.90 -11.46
CA ASP A 225 18.79 -28.67 -12.53
C ASP A 225 19.31 -27.23 -12.56
N HIS A 226 18.58 -26.29 -11.95
CA HIS A 226 18.90 -24.87 -11.93
C HIS A 226 19.54 -24.40 -10.61
N LYS A 227 19.92 -25.33 -9.72
CA LYS A 227 20.46 -25.05 -8.38
C LYS A 227 21.57 -24.00 -8.37
N ALA A 228 22.61 -24.17 -9.20
CA ALA A 228 23.76 -23.28 -9.21
C ALA A 228 23.37 -21.85 -9.62
N TYR A 229 22.46 -21.71 -10.58
CA TYR A 229 21.95 -20.42 -11.02
C TYR A 229 21.09 -19.75 -9.94
N LEU A 230 20.16 -20.51 -9.33
CA LEU A 230 19.29 -20.01 -8.26
C LEU A 230 20.08 -19.51 -7.05
N GLN A 231 21.14 -20.22 -6.64
CA GLN A 231 22.05 -19.77 -5.59
C GLN A 231 22.76 -18.47 -5.97
N LYS A 232 23.25 -18.36 -7.21
CA LYS A 232 23.92 -17.16 -7.72
C LYS A 232 23.03 -15.91 -7.67
N ILE A 233 21.73 -16.05 -7.95
CA ILE A 233 20.78 -14.92 -7.93
C ILE A 233 20.09 -14.74 -6.56
N GLY A 234 20.52 -15.48 -5.53
CA GLY A 234 20.15 -15.24 -4.13
C GLY A 234 18.98 -16.08 -3.59
N TYR A 235 18.54 -17.12 -4.29
CA TYR A 235 17.59 -18.08 -3.70
C TYR A 235 18.29 -19.03 -2.74
N GLN A 236 17.58 -19.39 -1.68
CA GLN A 236 18.05 -20.32 -0.66
C GLN A 236 17.17 -21.56 -0.63
N TYR A 237 17.78 -22.74 -0.53
CA TYR A 237 17.06 -24.00 -0.50
C TYR A 237 16.50 -24.27 0.91
N GLY A 238 15.20 -24.52 1.02
CA GLY A 238 14.52 -24.80 2.28
C GLY A 238 14.35 -23.60 3.21
N ALA A 239 14.51 -22.37 2.71
CA ALA A 239 14.42 -21.15 3.52
C ALA A 239 12.98 -20.69 3.79
N TYR A 240 12.84 -19.83 4.80
CA TYR A 240 11.61 -19.11 5.18
C TYR A 240 10.39 -20.00 5.41
N ASP A 241 10.60 -21.21 5.94
CA ASP A 241 9.55 -22.19 6.23
C ASP A 241 8.65 -22.54 5.03
N THR A 242 9.18 -22.37 3.80
CA THR A 242 8.45 -22.63 2.56
C THR A 242 8.38 -24.11 2.19
N GLY A 243 8.99 -24.99 3.00
CA GLY A 243 9.05 -26.44 2.80
C GLY A 243 10.43 -26.96 2.37
N LYS A 244 10.77 -28.18 2.78
CA LYS A 244 12.13 -28.78 2.68
C LYS A 244 12.67 -29.02 1.26
N ARG A 245 11.91 -28.71 0.20
CA ARG A 245 12.29 -28.96 -1.20
C ARG A 245 12.08 -27.77 -2.12
N ASN A 246 11.94 -26.57 -1.56
CA ASN A 246 11.68 -25.36 -2.32
C ASN A 246 12.87 -24.41 -2.25
N TRP A 247 13.07 -23.68 -3.34
CA TRP A 247 13.98 -22.54 -3.36
C TRP A 247 13.17 -21.30 -3.02
N ALA A 248 13.66 -20.48 -2.09
CA ALA A 248 12.94 -19.30 -1.67
C ALA A 248 13.82 -18.06 -1.59
N LYS A 249 13.21 -16.91 -1.89
CA LYS A 249 13.85 -15.59 -1.83
C LYS A 249 12.82 -14.55 -1.41
N LYS A 250 13.20 -13.65 -0.51
CA LYS A 250 12.41 -12.46 -0.18
C LYS A 250 12.82 -11.30 -1.08
N ILE A 251 11.84 -10.58 -1.61
CA ILE A 251 12.04 -9.39 -2.43
C ILE A 251 11.03 -8.32 -2.03
N PHE A 252 11.28 -7.06 -2.38
CA PHE A 252 10.20 -6.08 -2.42
C PHE A 252 9.25 -6.42 -3.57
N ALA A 253 7.95 -6.20 -3.37
CA ALA A 253 6.93 -6.58 -4.33
C ALA A 253 7.13 -5.89 -5.68
N ASN A 254 7.56 -4.61 -5.69
CA ASN A 254 7.86 -3.87 -6.92
C ASN A 254 9.01 -4.45 -7.75
N GLN A 255 9.86 -5.31 -7.16
CA GLN A 255 10.92 -6.03 -7.85
C GLN A 255 10.44 -7.32 -8.52
N LEU A 256 9.14 -7.67 -8.38
CA LEU A 256 8.61 -8.93 -8.88
C LEU A 256 8.83 -9.13 -10.39
N GLN A 257 8.68 -8.07 -11.18
CA GLN A 257 8.82 -8.16 -12.63
C GLN A 257 10.28 -8.41 -13.04
N GLU A 258 11.23 -7.66 -12.47
CA GLU A 258 12.67 -7.88 -12.67
C GLU A 258 13.08 -9.31 -12.26
N GLU A 259 12.53 -9.80 -11.14
CA GLU A 259 12.83 -11.13 -10.65
C GLU A 259 12.22 -12.23 -11.54
N ARG A 260 11.03 -12.00 -12.12
CA ARG A 260 10.44 -12.90 -13.13
C ARG A 260 11.31 -12.98 -14.39
N GLU A 261 11.88 -11.87 -14.82
CA GLU A 261 12.78 -11.82 -15.99
C GLU A 261 14.06 -12.62 -15.77
N LYS A 262 14.65 -12.58 -14.56
CA LYS A 262 15.79 -13.44 -14.21
C LYS A 262 15.46 -14.93 -14.28
N LEU A 263 14.22 -15.28 -13.97
CA LEU A 263 13.76 -16.67 -14.01
C LEU A 263 13.23 -17.10 -15.38
N PHE A 264 13.08 -16.15 -16.31
CA PHE A 264 12.57 -16.41 -17.64
C PHE A 264 13.50 -17.37 -18.39
N GLY A 265 12.92 -18.38 -19.03
CA GLY A 265 13.67 -19.39 -19.78
C GLY A 265 14.18 -20.58 -18.97
N LEU A 266 14.06 -20.58 -17.64
CA LEU A 266 14.32 -21.77 -16.84
C LEU A 266 13.21 -22.81 -17.06
N LEU A 267 13.49 -23.84 -17.86
CA LEU A 267 12.51 -24.88 -18.17
C LEU A 267 12.13 -25.69 -16.92
N GLY A 268 10.84 -25.97 -16.78
CA GLY A 268 10.29 -26.89 -15.76
C GLY A 268 10.06 -26.29 -14.37
N ILE A 269 10.41 -25.02 -14.13
CA ILE A 269 10.22 -24.38 -12.83
C ILE A 269 8.76 -23.96 -12.59
N ASN A 270 8.34 -23.94 -11.33
CA ASN A 270 7.06 -23.35 -10.91
C ASN A 270 7.31 -22.27 -9.87
N LEU A 271 6.99 -21.01 -10.22
CA LEU A 271 7.11 -19.85 -9.34
C LEU A 271 5.77 -19.59 -8.63
N GLN A 272 5.80 -19.42 -7.32
CA GLN A 272 4.66 -19.02 -6.49
C GLN A 272 5.05 -17.89 -5.56
N ILE A 273 4.08 -17.03 -5.24
CA ILE A 273 4.20 -16.04 -4.17
C ILE A 273 3.56 -16.65 -2.92
N GLN A 274 4.28 -16.64 -1.80
CA GLN A 274 3.72 -17.04 -0.52
C GLN A 274 2.63 -16.05 -0.11
N LYS A 275 1.43 -16.59 0.15
CA LYS A 275 0.28 -15.83 0.63
C LYS A 275 0.50 -15.40 2.08
#